data_AF-F9WIU1-F1
#
_entry.id   AF-F9WIU1-F1
#
_cell.length_a   1.000
_cell.length_b   1.000
_cell.length_c   1.000
_cell.angle_alpha   90.00
_cell.angle_beta   90.00
_cell.angle_gamma   90.00
#
_symmetry.space_group_name_H-M   'P 1'
#
loop_
_entity.id
_entity.type
_entity.pdbx_description
1 polymer ?
#
loop_
_entity_poly.entity_id
_entity_poly.type
_entity_poly.pdbx_seq_one_letter_code
_entity_poly.pdbx_strand_id
1 'polypeptide(L)'
;MVPLLLLLTAFGVVLLTCIIVGICLSGKKGNEDDAPLLPKKSDARHLSVEKRVCVLYGTQTGTAEMFAKTLTREGLRLGFPLKLIAVENYRPSDIRREKRVIIVCATYGDGEPTDNMLAFHEWLMDGSRVAGEELKQLKYAVFGLGDRQYLNFCREGVTVDRRLSELGARRIYPLGRGDSSGNIEEEFDRWRRGLWPVLSDELAVDLKSVADEPVVPECLLKMWDASEEAPLPFPKLASMLEPTQRLPSWVPVKANEELLRVTDGRSTRLVELDISDTVISYQAGDHLGVLPSNTDEVVDAYLRALSVSEEDSRQVISLQNKATGKNVFPCRVSVRTA
;
A
#
# COMPACT_ATOMS: atom_id res chain seq x y z
N MET A 1 -58.97 24.25 -42.73
CA MET A 1 -59.65 23.01 -42.31
C MET A 1 -58.91 21.76 -42.82
N VAL A 2 -57.58 21.70 -42.66
CA VAL A 2 -56.75 20.52 -42.91
C VAL A 2 -55.67 20.42 -41.81
N PRO A 3 -56.03 20.11 -40.54
CA PRO A 3 -55.03 19.48 -39.67
C PRO A 3 -55.57 18.37 -38.73
N LEU A 4 -56.72 17.75 -39.02
CA LEU A 4 -57.26 16.67 -38.17
C LEU A 4 -57.03 15.25 -38.73
N LEU A 5 -56.73 15.09 -40.02
CA LEU A 5 -56.61 13.76 -40.65
C LEU A 5 -55.19 13.14 -40.53
N LEU A 6 -54.15 13.94 -40.27
CA LEU A 6 -52.76 13.46 -40.14
C LEU A 6 -52.39 12.97 -38.73
N LEU A 7 -53.13 13.38 -37.70
CA LEU A 7 -52.91 12.94 -36.31
C LEU A 7 -53.52 11.57 -36.00
N LEU A 8 -54.59 11.18 -36.71
CA LEU A 8 -55.24 9.88 -36.54
C LEU A 8 -54.48 8.73 -37.22
N THR A 9 -53.70 9.00 -38.26
CA THR A 9 -52.89 7.97 -38.94
C THR A 9 -51.60 7.64 -38.18
N ALA A 10 -51.03 8.59 -37.43
CA ALA A 10 -49.79 8.38 -36.68
C ALA A 10 -50.00 7.53 -35.40
N PHE A 11 -51.14 7.68 -34.72
CA PHE A 11 -51.44 6.87 -33.52
C PHE A 11 -51.78 5.41 -33.84
N GLY A 12 -52.38 5.14 -35.01
CA GLY A 12 -52.72 3.77 -35.43
C GLY A 12 -51.50 2.89 -35.73
N VAL A 13 -50.41 3.47 -36.23
CA VAL A 13 -49.20 2.72 -36.61
C VAL A 13 -48.37 2.34 -35.37
N VAL A 14 -48.29 3.22 -34.36
CA VAL A 14 -47.52 2.95 -33.12
C VAL A 14 -48.19 1.85 -32.27
N LEU A 15 -49.52 1.82 -32.22
CA LEU A 15 -50.25 0.80 -31.45
C LEU A 15 -50.11 -0.60 -32.08
N LEU A 16 -50.10 -0.69 -33.43
CA LEU A 16 -49.95 -1.95 -34.14
C LEU A 16 -48.52 -2.51 -34.02
N THR A 17 -47.49 -1.66 -33.99
CA THR A 17 -46.11 -2.10 -33.76
C THR A 17 -45.88 -2.64 -32.34
N CYS A 18 -46.51 -2.04 -31.33
CA CYS A 18 -46.39 -2.52 -29.95
C CYS A 18 -47.09 -3.87 -29.73
N ILE A 19 -48.21 -4.12 -30.40
CA ILE A 19 -48.93 -5.40 -30.31
C ILE A 19 -48.16 -6.53 -31.02
N ILE A 20 -47.54 -6.25 -32.18
CA ILE A 20 -46.71 -7.25 -32.88
C ILE A 20 -45.46 -7.60 -32.07
N VAL A 21 -44.78 -6.62 -31.45
CA VAL A 21 -43.62 -6.89 -30.57
C VAL A 21 -44.05 -7.65 -29.30
N GLY A 22 -45.22 -7.34 -28.73
CA GLY A 22 -45.75 -8.06 -27.57
C GLY A 22 -46.13 -9.52 -27.85
N ILE A 23 -46.62 -9.82 -29.05
CA ILE A 23 -46.95 -11.19 -29.49
C ILE A 23 -45.67 -11.96 -29.88
N CYS A 24 -44.68 -11.30 -30.47
CA CYS A 24 -43.38 -11.92 -30.76
C CYS A 24 -42.55 -12.25 -29.50
N LEU A 25 -42.79 -11.57 -28.36
CA LEU A 25 -42.14 -11.86 -27.08
C LEU A 25 -42.88 -12.89 -26.21
N SER A 26 -44.09 -13.32 -26.60
CA SER A 26 -44.89 -14.31 -25.85
C SER A 26 -44.88 -15.73 -26.45
N GLY A 27 -44.12 -15.95 -27.53
CA GLY A 27 -44.16 -17.20 -28.28
C GLY A 27 -42.78 -17.81 -28.52
N LYS A 28 -42.09 -18.27 -27.48
CA LYS A 28 -41.02 -19.28 -27.55
C LYS A 28 -40.72 -19.86 -26.15
N LYS A 29 -41.53 -20.86 -25.73
CA LYS A 29 -41.08 -21.86 -24.75
C LYS A 29 -40.11 -22.80 -25.48
N GLY A 30 -38.82 -22.50 -25.42
CA GLY A 30 -37.73 -23.39 -25.81
C GLY A 30 -37.10 -23.97 -24.54
N ASN A 31 -36.74 -25.24 -24.59
CA ASN A 31 -36.10 -26.02 -23.52
C ASN A 31 -34.98 -25.23 -22.80
N GLU A 32 -35.10 -25.08 -21.49
CA GLU A 32 -34.30 -24.19 -20.64
C GLU A 32 -33.30 -24.99 -19.78
N ASP A 33 -32.56 -25.92 -20.40
CA ASP A 33 -31.59 -26.77 -19.68
C ASP A 33 -30.11 -26.58 -20.09
N ASP A 34 -29.76 -25.64 -20.98
CA ASP A 34 -28.36 -25.43 -21.40
C ASP A 34 -27.96 -23.93 -21.55
N ALA A 35 -28.36 -23.08 -20.60
CA ALA A 35 -27.81 -21.73 -20.47
C ALA A 35 -26.84 -21.67 -19.27
N PRO A 36 -25.58 -21.19 -19.43
CA PRO A 36 -24.65 -21.09 -18.32
C PRO A 36 -25.22 -20.11 -17.27
N LEU A 37 -25.61 -20.65 -16.11
CA LEU A 37 -26.13 -19.89 -14.99
C LEU A 37 -25.05 -18.90 -14.50
N LEU A 38 -25.29 -17.61 -14.68
CA LEU A 38 -24.50 -16.55 -14.05
C LEU A 38 -24.59 -16.72 -12.52
N PRO A 39 -23.47 -16.70 -11.78
CA PRO A 39 -23.46 -17.01 -10.35
C PRO A 39 -24.27 -15.98 -9.55
N LYS A 40 -25.06 -16.45 -8.59
CA LYS A 40 -25.86 -15.60 -7.70
C LYS A 40 -24.93 -14.75 -6.82
N LYS A 41 -25.41 -13.57 -6.38
CA LYS A 41 -24.64 -12.58 -5.59
C LYS A 41 -24.08 -13.15 -4.26
N SER A 42 -24.72 -14.19 -3.70
CA SER A 42 -24.22 -14.97 -2.54
C SER A 42 -22.99 -15.80 -2.89
N ASP A 43 -23.01 -16.43 -4.07
CA ASP A 43 -21.99 -17.37 -4.54
C ASP A 43 -20.76 -16.58 -5.00
N ALA A 44 -20.97 -15.42 -5.62
CA ALA A 44 -19.90 -14.48 -5.94
C ALA A 44 -19.18 -13.93 -4.69
N ARG A 45 -19.92 -13.64 -3.61
CA ARG A 45 -19.31 -13.23 -2.33
C ARG A 45 -18.55 -14.40 -1.68
N HIS A 46 -19.10 -15.61 -1.71
CA HIS A 46 -18.44 -16.79 -1.13
C HIS A 46 -17.17 -17.18 -1.92
N LEU A 47 -17.21 -17.14 -3.25
CA LEU A 47 -16.03 -17.30 -4.11
C LEU A 47 -14.96 -16.23 -3.84
N SER A 48 -15.37 -14.98 -3.62
CA SER A 48 -14.43 -13.89 -3.31
C SER A 48 -13.72 -14.06 -1.95
N VAL A 49 -14.33 -14.79 -1.01
CA VAL A 49 -13.73 -15.10 0.29
C VAL A 49 -12.79 -16.30 0.19
N GLU A 50 -13.19 -17.36 -0.52
CA GLU A 50 -12.37 -18.57 -0.77
C GLU A 50 -11.11 -18.26 -1.59
N LYS A 51 -11.22 -17.34 -2.56
CA LYS A 51 -10.10 -16.93 -3.41
C LYS A 51 -9.25 -15.80 -2.83
N ARG A 52 -9.64 -15.22 -1.67
CA ARG A 52 -8.95 -14.09 -1.06
C ARG A 52 -7.49 -14.42 -0.73
N VAL A 53 -6.61 -13.44 -0.93
CA VAL A 53 -5.23 -13.49 -0.45
C VAL A 53 -4.99 -12.28 0.45
N CYS A 54 -4.56 -12.52 1.68
CA CYS A 54 -4.17 -11.46 2.60
C CYS A 54 -2.71 -11.07 2.33
N VAL A 55 -2.42 -9.78 2.23
CA VAL A 55 -1.07 -9.23 2.09
C VAL A 55 -0.73 -8.49 3.37
N LEU A 56 0.27 -8.97 4.09
CA LEU A 56 0.75 -8.41 5.35
C LEU A 56 2.09 -7.72 5.13
N TYR A 57 2.33 -6.59 5.81
CA TYR A 57 3.65 -5.96 5.82
C TYR A 57 4.15 -5.52 7.19
N GLY A 58 5.46 -5.71 7.40
CA GLY A 58 6.23 -5.21 8.54
C GLY A 58 7.31 -4.26 8.04
N THR A 59 7.32 -3.01 8.52
CA THR A 59 8.20 -1.94 8.02
C THR A 59 8.65 -1.01 9.14
N GLN A 60 9.88 -0.51 9.04
CA GLN A 60 10.39 0.56 9.92
C GLN A 60 10.37 1.92 9.22
N THR A 61 10.89 1.98 7.99
CA THR A 61 11.09 3.22 7.21
C THR A 61 10.20 3.31 5.96
N GLY A 62 9.24 2.38 5.77
CA GLY A 62 8.21 2.44 4.72
C GLY A 62 8.49 1.61 3.45
N THR A 63 9.69 1.07 3.25
CA THR A 63 10.02 0.32 2.02
C THR A 63 9.16 -0.93 1.82
N ALA A 64 9.00 -1.74 2.88
CA ALA A 64 8.16 -2.94 2.83
C ALA A 64 6.67 -2.60 2.61
N GLU A 65 6.19 -1.48 3.17
CA GLU A 65 4.84 -0.97 2.91
C GLU A 65 4.67 -0.58 1.44
N MET A 66 5.63 0.13 0.86
CA MET A 66 5.62 0.53 -0.54
C MET A 66 5.58 -0.68 -1.49
N PHE A 67 6.38 -1.71 -1.21
CA PHE A 67 6.37 -2.96 -1.96
C PHE A 67 5.04 -3.71 -1.83
N ALA A 68 4.49 -3.83 -0.62
CA ALA A 68 3.22 -4.49 -0.39
C ALA A 68 2.04 -3.76 -1.06
N LYS A 69 2.04 -2.42 -1.07
CA LYS A 69 1.09 -1.60 -1.83
C LYS A 69 1.22 -1.82 -3.34
N THR A 70 2.44 -1.84 -3.86
CA THR A 70 2.72 -2.08 -5.29
C THR A 70 2.24 -3.47 -5.71
N LEU A 71 2.59 -4.50 -4.93
CA LEU A 71 2.13 -5.88 -5.12
C LEU A 71 0.60 -5.96 -5.14
N THR A 72 -0.05 -5.33 -4.16
CA THR A 72 -1.51 -5.37 -4.03
C THR A 72 -2.18 -4.69 -5.23
N ARG A 73 -1.70 -3.51 -5.63
CA ARG A 73 -2.25 -2.76 -6.76
C ARG A 73 -2.15 -3.54 -8.07
N GLU A 74 -0.98 -4.12 -8.34
CA GLU A 74 -0.76 -4.94 -9.52
C GLU A 74 -1.60 -6.21 -9.50
N GLY A 75 -1.62 -6.94 -8.38
CA GLY A 75 -2.39 -8.17 -8.27
C GLY A 75 -3.90 -7.95 -8.41
N LEU A 76 -4.45 -6.84 -7.87
CA LEU A 76 -5.85 -6.46 -8.09
C LEU A 76 -6.17 -6.24 -9.57
N ARG A 77 -5.26 -5.60 -10.33
CA ARG A 77 -5.40 -5.41 -11.78
C ARG A 77 -5.33 -6.73 -12.55
N LEU A 78 -4.48 -7.65 -12.10
CA LEU A 78 -4.39 -9.01 -12.66
C LEU A 78 -5.62 -9.87 -12.34
N GLY A 79 -6.51 -9.41 -11.45
CA GLY A 79 -7.77 -10.09 -11.10
C GLY A 79 -7.73 -10.85 -9.77
N PHE A 80 -6.65 -10.73 -9.00
CA PHE A 80 -6.54 -11.40 -7.70
C PHE A 80 -7.28 -10.60 -6.61
N PRO A 81 -8.11 -11.25 -5.77
CA PRO A 81 -8.80 -10.59 -4.66
C PRO A 81 -7.86 -10.39 -3.46
N LEU A 82 -6.91 -9.47 -3.61
CA LEU A 82 -5.92 -9.15 -2.58
C LEU A 82 -6.49 -8.20 -1.52
N LYS A 83 -6.10 -8.40 -0.26
CA LYS A 83 -6.39 -7.49 0.86
C LYS A 83 -5.11 -7.11 1.58
N LEU A 84 -4.71 -5.84 1.50
CA LEU A 84 -3.54 -5.31 2.20
C LEU A 84 -3.86 -4.92 3.65
N ILE A 85 -3.00 -5.31 4.59
CA ILE A 85 -3.11 -4.98 6.02
C ILE A 85 -1.70 -4.73 6.59
N ALA A 86 -1.52 -3.64 7.34
CA ALA A 86 -0.31 -3.46 8.16
C ALA A 86 -0.34 -4.48 9.30
N VAL A 87 0.77 -5.16 9.60
CA VAL A 87 0.77 -6.24 10.60
C VAL A 87 0.33 -5.77 11.99
N GLU A 88 0.68 -4.54 12.40
CA GLU A 88 0.20 -3.93 13.65
C GLU A 88 -1.34 -3.86 13.78
N ASN A 89 -2.06 -3.80 12.66
CA ASN A 89 -3.52 -3.74 12.60
C ASN A 89 -4.14 -5.13 12.38
N TYR A 90 -3.32 -6.17 12.34
CA TYR A 90 -3.71 -7.56 12.13
C TYR A 90 -3.67 -8.32 13.45
N ARG A 91 -4.74 -9.04 13.80
CA ARG A 91 -4.73 -9.92 14.98
C ARG A 91 -3.99 -11.21 14.58
N PRO A 92 -2.84 -11.54 15.21
CA PRO A 92 -2.03 -12.68 14.76
C PRO A 92 -2.80 -14.01 14.72
N SER A 93 -3.75 -14.20 15.64
CA SER A 93 -4.59 -15.41 15.71
C SER A 93 -5.52 -15.61 14.51
N ASP A 94 -5.82 -14.56 13.73
CA ASP A 94 -6.67 -14.64 12.55
C ASP A 94 -6.01 -15.43 11.41
N ILE A 95 -4.68 -15.62 11.44
CA ILE A 95 -3.94 -16.32 10.39
C ILE A 95 -4.35 -17.79 10.25
N ARG A 96 -4.89 -18.38 11.32
CA ARG A 96 -5.46 -19.74 11.31
C ARG A 96 -6.69 -19.86 10.39
N ARG A 97 -7.37 -18.75 10.12
CA ARG A 97 -8.55 -18.68 9.26
C ARG A 97 -8.22 -18.31 7.82
N GLU A 98 -7.02 -17.77 7.59
CA GLU A 98 -6.57 -17.40 6.27
C GLU A 98 -6.24 -18.65 5.44
N LYS A 99 -6.65 -18.65 4.18
CA LYS A 99 -6.25 -19.69 3.22
C LYS A 99 -4.92 -19.37 2.55
N ARG A 100 -4.67 -18.08 2.31
CA ARG A 100 -3.51 -17.58 1.56
C ARG A 100 -3.01 -16.27 2.16
N VAL A 101 -1.72 -16.21 2.47
CA VAL A 101 -1.06 -15.01 2.98
C VAL A 101 0.23 -14.74 2.22
N ILE A 102 0.46 -13.49 1.84
CA ILE A 102 1.75 -13.00 1.37
C ILE A 102 2.29 -12.05 2.43
N ILE A 103 3.53 -12.26 2.88
CA ILE A 103 4.17 -11.42 3.90
C ILE A 103 5.36 -10.69 3.28
N VAL A 104 5.37 -9.36 3.41
CA VAL A 104 6.48 -8.50 2.99
C VAL A 104 7.05 -7.83 4.24
N CYS A 105 8.19 -8.28 4.74
CA CYS A 105 8.74 -7.78 6.01
C CYS A 105 10.19 -7.35 5.89
N ALA A 106 10.54 -6.26 6.54
CA ALA A 106 11.92 -5.83 6.72
C ALA A 106 12.53 -6.45 7.98
N THR A 107 13.86 -6.57 7.96
CA THR A 107 14.67 -6.89 9.13
C THR A 107 15.25 -5.61 9.69
N TYR A 108 15.29 -5.47 11.02
CA TYR A 108 15.88 -4.33 11.71
C TYR A 108 16.90 -4.79 12.77
N GLY A 109 17.65 -3.85 13.33
CA GLY A 109 18.64 -4.14 14.38
C GLY A 109 19.63 -5.24 13.98
N ASP A 110 19.82 -6.21 14.88
CA ASP A 110 20.69 -7.37 14.65
C ASP A 110 19.92 -8.62 14.16
N GLY A 111 18.94 -8.41 13.27
CA GLY A 111 18.12 -9.50 12.75
C GLY A 111 16.71 -9.60 13.34
N GLU A 112 16.28 -8.55 14.03
CA GLU A 112 15.01 -8.43 14.74
C GLU A 112 13.87 -8.06 13.77
N PRO A 113 12.60 -8.35 14.14
CA PRO A 113 11.45 -7.80 13.43
C PRO A 113 11.41 -6.27 13.54
N THR A 114 10.73 -5.61 12.60
CA THR A 114 10.37 -4.20 12.75
C THR A 114 9.38 -4.00 13.89
N ASP A 115 9.32 -2.80 14.47
CA ASP A 115 8.46 -2.52 15.63
C ASP A 115 7.00 -2.89 15.38
N ASN A 116 6.49 -2.58 14.18
CA ASN A 116 5.12 -2.86 13.79
C ASN A 116 4.84 -4.36 13.49
N MET A 117 5.85 -5.21 13.48
CA MET A 117 5.79 -6.66 13.24
C MET A 117 5.99 -7.47 14.53
N LEU A 118 6.55 -6.86 15.58
CA LEU A 118 6.97 -7.53 16.82
C LEU A 118 5.89 -8.43 17.42
N ALA A 119 4.68 -7.92 17.64
CA ALA A 119 3.58 -8.69 18.25
C ALA A 119 3.19 -9.93 17.42
N PHE A 120 3.26 -9.83 16.08
CA PHE A 120 3.00 -10.97 15.20
C PHE A 120 4.15 -11.97 15.20
N HIS A 121 5.40 -11.47 15.21
CA HIS A 121 6.60 -12.29 15.35
C HIS A 121 6.56 -13.11 16.64
N GLU A 122 6.33 -12.47 17.79
CA GLU A 122 6.22 -13.14 19.10
C GLU A 122 5.14 -14.22 19.10
N TRP A 123 3.95 -13.91 18.56
CA TRP A 123 2.87 -14.87 18.45
C TRP A 123 3.25 -16.09 17.58
N LEU A 124 3.98 -15.86 16.49
CA LEU A 124 4.40 -16.90 15.56
C LEU A 124 5.51 -17.78 16.18
N MET A 125 6.41 -17.19 16.96
CA MET A 125 7.53 -17.87 17.63
C MET A 125 7.15 -18.54 18.95
N ASP A 126 5.98 -18.26 19.52
CA ASP A 126 5.47 -18.87 20.75
C ASP A 126 5.60 -20.41 20.70
N GLY A 127 6.31 -20.97 21.68
CA GLY A 127 6.57 -22.40 21.78
C GLY A 127 5.35 -23.26 22.08
N SER A 128 4.23 -22.66 22.52
CA SER A 128 2.96 -23.35 22.72
C SER A 128 2.21 -23.64 21.41
N ARG A 129 2.66 -23.10 20.26
CA ARG A 129 2.07 -23.39 18.95
C ARG A 129 2.39 -24.82 18.51
N VAL A 130 1.37 -25.58 18.13
CA VAL A 130 1.51 -26.99 17.77
C VAL A 130 2.10 -27.11 16.37
N ALA A 131 3.32 -27.65 16.26
CA ALA A 131 3.96 -27.89 14.96
C ALA A 131 3.11 -28.79 14.06
N GLY A 132 3.17 -28.56 12.75
CA GLY A 132 2.52 -29.35 11.70
C GLY A 132 1.01 -29.16 11.52
N GLU A 133 0.25 -28.87 12.57
CA GLU A 133 -1.23 -28.82 12.49
C GLU A 133 -1.81 -27.40 12.56
N GLU A 134 -1.13 -26.46 13.22
CA GLU A 134 -1.66 -25.13 13.54
C GLU A 134 -2.11 -24.33 12.30
N LEU A 135 -1.32 -24.41 11.23
CA LEU A 135 -1.49 -23.64 9.99
C LEU A 135 -1.56 -24.54 8.75
N LYS A 136 -1.95 -25.81 8.89
CA LYS A 136 -1.98 -26.80 7.79
C LYS A 136 -2.80 -26.40 6.55
N GLN A 137 -3.77 -25.51 6.72
CA GLN A 137 -4.62 -25.02 5.63
C GLN A 137 -4.07 -23.76 4.96
N LEU A 138 -3.06 -23.14 5.57
CA LEU A 138 -2.49 -21.89 5.11
C LEU A 138 -1.49 -22.17 3.98
N LYS A 139 -1.64 -21.43 2.89
CA LYS A 139 -0.65 -21.32 1.83
C LYS A 139 0.03 -19.96 1.92
N TYR A 140 1.34 -19.88 1.72
CA TYR A 140 2.05 -18.62 1.94
C TYR A 140 3.22 -18.36 0.99
N ALA A 141 3.56 -17.09 0.85
CA ALA A 141 4.80 -16.62 0.24
C ALA A 141 5.38 -15.47 1.08
N VAL A 142 6.70 -15.37 1.14
CA VAL A 142 7.39 -14.33 1.92
C VAL A 142 8.39 -13.60 1.03
N PHE A 143 8.45 -12.28 1.16
CA PHE A 143 9.52 -11.44 0.65
C PHE A 143 10.16 -10.69 1.82
N GLY A 144 11.39 -11.05 2.16
CA GLY A 144 12.17 -10.40 3.21
C GLY A 144 13.05 -9.29 2.65
N LEU A 145 13.01 -8.12 3.27
CA LEU A 145 13.92 -7.00 2.99
C LEU A 145 15.04 -7.01 4.04
N GLY A 146 16.26 -6.81 3.60
CA GLY A 146 17.43 -6.70 4.47
C GLY A 146 18.60 -6.08 3.73
N ASP A 147 19.78 -6.18 4.30
CA ASP A 147 21.00 -5.63 3.72
C ASP A 147 22.15 -6.62 3.96
N ARG A 148 22.88 -6.97 2.89
CA ARG A 148 23.99 -7.95 2.96
C ARG A 148 25.20 -7.45 3.74
N GLN A 149 25.30 -6.15 4.01
CA GLN A 149 26.33 -5.58 4.88
C GLN A 149 26.11 -5.97 6.35
N TYR A 150 24.91 -6.41 6.71
CA TYR A 150 24.57 -6.91 8.05
C TYR A 150 24.71 -8.43 8.10
N LEU A 151 25.22 -8.93 9.24
CA LEU A 151 25.41 -10.37 9.47
C LEU A 151 24.12 -11.17 9.27
N ASN A 152 23.00 -10.61 9.74
CA ASN A 152 21.69 -11.23 9.76
C ASN A 152 20.82 -10.82 8.55
N PHE A 153 21.35 -10.99 7.33
CA PHE A 153 20.68 -10.61 6.08
C PHE A 153 19.27 -11.22 5.94
N CYS A 154 18.23 -10.37 5.81
CA CYS A 154 16.80 -10.75 5.73
C CYS A 154 16.33 -11.71 6.85
N ARG A 155 16.94 -11.66 8.03
CA ARG A 155 16.69 -12.63 9.11
C ARG A 155 15.22 -12.77 9.48
N GLU A 156 14.47 -11.67 9.52
CA GLU A 156 13.05 -11.71 9.87
C GLU A 156 12.25 -12.50 8.82
N GLY A 157 12.45 -12.20 7.53
CA GLY A 157 11.79 -12.92 6.43
C GLY A 157 12.14 -14.42 6.42
N VAL A 158 13.41 -14.76 6.66
CA VAL A 158 13.87 -16.16 6.79
C VAL A 158 13.21 -16.85 7.97
N THR A 159 13.08 -16.16 9.10
CA THR A 159 12.53 -16.69 10.34
C THR A 159 11.02 -16.94 10.23
N VAL A 160 10.28 -15.99 9.67
CA VAL A 160 8.84 -16.12 9.39
C VAL A 160 8.57 -17.25 8.39
N ASP A 161 9.31 -17.29 7.28
CA ASP A 161 9.18 -18.33 6.25
C ASP A 161 9.41 -19.73 6.84
N ARG A 162 10.47 -19.92 7.63
CA ARG A 162 10.74 -21.18 8.32
C ARG A 162 9.61 -21.53 9.29
N ARG A 163 9.21 -20.59 10.15
CA ARG A 163 8.24 -20.87 11.22
C ARG A 163 6.85 -21.18 10.68
N LEU A 164 6.40 -20.52 9.63
CA LEU A 164 5.15 -20.86 8.95
C LEU A 164 5.17 -22.32 8.44
N SER A 165 6.30 -22.74 7.85
CA SER A 165 6.47 -24.14 7.42
C SER A 165 6.44 -25.12 8.59
N GLU A 166 7.11 -24.82 9.70
CA GLU A 166 7.12 -25.65 10.91
C GLU A 166 5.71 -25.83 11.51
N LEU A 167 4.87 -24.79 11.39
CA LEU A 167 3.47 -24.82 11.84
C LEU A 167 2.52 -25.49 10.83
N GLY A 168 3.04 -26.06 9.75
CA GLY A 168 2.28 -26.84 8.76
C GLY A 168 1.81 -26.06 7.54
N ALA A 169 2.09 -24.75 7.45
CA ALA A 169 1.70 -23.97 6.28
C ALA A 169 2.50 -24.40 5.03
N ARG A 170 1.87 -24.35 3.87
CA ARG A 170 2.50 -24.72 2.59
C ARG A 170 3.05 -23.48 1.88
N ARG A 171 4.36 -23.45 1.64
CA ARG A 171 4.97 -22.43 0.79
C ARG A 171 4.50 -22.61 -0.66
N ILE A 172 3.97 -21.56 -1.28
CA ILE A 172 3.55 -21.57 -2.69
C ILE A 172 4.62 -21.04 -3.63
N TYR A 173 5.44 -20.10 -3.17
CA TYR A 173 6.52 -19.49 -3.97
C TYR A 173 7.78 -19.31 -3.11
N PRO A 174 9.00 -19.49 -3.65
CA PRO A 174 10.24 -19.38 -2.87
C PRO A 174 10.36 -18.06 -2.12
N LEU A 175 11.00 -18.10 -0.94
CA LEU A 175 11.34 -16.91 -0.17
C LEU A 175 12.15 -15.93 -1.04
N GLY A 176 11.62 -14.73 -1.23
CA GLY A 176 12.36 -13.62 -1.81
C GLY A 176 13.21 -12.94 -0.76
N ARG A 177 14.41 -12.51 -1.15
CA ARG A 177 15.34 -11.77 -0.29
C ARG A 177 15.81 -10.56 -1.07
N GLY A 178 15.43 -9.38 -0.59
CA GLY A 178 15.78 -8.09 -1.14
C GLY A 178 16.96 -7.46 -0.39
N ASP A 179 17.97 -7.01 -1.12
CA ASP A 179 19.20 -6.39 -0.61
C ASP A 179 19.23 -4.87 -0.83
N SER A 180 19.02 -4.12 0.25
CA SER A 180 19.02 -2.65 0.27
C SER A 180 20.38 -2.04 -0.09
N SER A 181 21.49 -2.78 0.08
CA SER A 181 22.81 -2.31 -0.36
C SER A 181 23.03 -2.44 -1.87
N GLY A 182 22.17 -3.20 -2.55
CA GLY A 182 22.16 -3.42 -3.98
C GLY A 182 20.95 -2.77 -4.66
N ASN A 183 20.25 -3.53 -5.50
CA ASN A 183 19.04 -3.09 -6.19
C ASN A 183 17.84 -3.91 -5.70
N ILE A 184 17.30 -3.49 -4.57
CA ILE A 184 16.21 -4.18 -3.88
C ILE A 184 14.92 -4.17 -4.71
N GLU A 185 14.68 -3.10 -5.49
CA GLU A 185 13.53 -2.96 -6.38
C GLU A 185 13.57 -4.01 -7.50
N GLU A 186 14.72 -4.25 -8.12
CA GLU A 186 14.85 -5.26 -9.18
C GLU A 186 14.65 -6.68 -8.63
N GLU A 187 15.19 -6.98 -7.44
CA GLU A 187 14.99 -8.27 -6.77
C GLU A 187 13.51 -8.49 -6.42
N PHE A 188 12.80 -7.45 -5.96
CA PHE A 188 11.37 -7.47 -5.73
C PHE A 188 10.57 -7.66 -7.02
N ASP A 189 10.90 -6.92 -8.08
CA ASP A 189 10.25 -7.00 -9.39
C ASP A 189 10.41 -8.39 -10.03
N ARG A 190 11.59 -9.01 -9.88
CA ARG A 190 11.84 -10.39 -10.33
C ARG A 190 11.00 -11.38 -9.52
N TRP A 191 10.97 -11.21 -8.20
CA TRP A 191 10.20 -12.07 -7.31
C TRP A 191 8.69 -12.00 -7.61
N ARG A 192 8.11 -10.80 -7.70
CA ARG A 192 6.67 -10.65 -7.93
C ARG A 192 6.23 -11.16 -9.31
N ARG A 193 7.03 -10.95 -10.35
CA ARG A 193 6.73 -11.47 -11.70
C ARG A 193 6.62 -13.00 -11.73
N GLY A 194 7.45 -13.70 -10.96
CA GLY A 194 7.36 -15.16 -10.86
C GLY A 194 6.28 -15.64 -9.89
N LEU A 195 5.83 -14.80 -8.94
CA LEU A 195 4.71 -15.11 -8.05
C LEU A 195 3.37 -15.17 -8.80
N TRP A 196 3.15 -14.32 -9.79
CA TRP A 196 1.84 -14.22 -10.46
C TRP A 196 1.35 -15.49 -11.15
N PRO A 197 2.18 -16.20 -11.95
CA PRO A 197 1.76 -17.48 -12.53
C PRO A 197 1.38 -18.51 -11.46
N VAL A 198 2.16 -18.58 -10.37
CA VAL A 198 1.87 -19.50 -9.26
C VAL A 198 0.54 -19.18 -8.58
N LEU A 199 0.25 -17.90 -8.35
CA LEU A 199 -1.05 -17.48 -7.79
C LEU A 199 -2.20 -17.71 -8.75
N SER A 200 -1.99 -17.54 -10.07
CA SER A 200 -2.96 -17.82 -11.12
C SER A 200 -3.37 -19.30 -11.10
N ASP A 201 -2.39 -20.21 -11.10
CA ASP A 201 -2.61 -21.65 -11.02
C ASP A 201 -3.31 -22.05 -9.71
N GLU A 202 -2.88 -21.47 -8.60
CA GLU A 202 -3.40 -21.77 -7.26
C GLU A 202 -4.85 -21.29 -7.05
N LEU A 203 -5.24 -20.19 -7.69
CA LEU A 203 -6.58 -19.60 -7.55
C LEU A 203 -7.52 -19.95 -8.71
N ALA A 204 -7.01 -20.61 -9.76
CA ALA A 204 -7.68 -20.77 -11.05
C ALA A 204 -8.28 -19.43 -11.50
N VAL A 205 -7.40 -18.43 -11.64
CA VAL A 205 -7.72 -17.08 -12.11
C VAL A 205 -6.88 -16.82 -13.34
N ASP A 206 -7.53 -16.61 -14.48
CA ASP A 206 -6.85 -16.17 -15.70
C ASP A 206 -6.29 -14.75 -15.48
N LEU A 207 -4.98 -14.59 -15.72
CA LEU A 207 -4.33 -13.30 -15.61
C LEU A 207 -4.94 -12.33 -16.62
N LYS A 208 -5.54 -11.25 -16.13
CA LYS A 208 -6.02 -10.18 -17.00
C LYS A 208 -4.84 -9.47 -17.65
N SER A 209 -4.97 -9.12 -18.93
CA SER A 209 -4.01 -8.23 -19.57
C SER A 209 -4.06 -6.87 -18.88
N VAL A 210 -2.93 -6.39 -18.36
CA VAL A 210 -2.80 -5.07 -17.70
C VAL A 210 -2.85 -3.91 -18.71
N ALA A 211 -3.23 -4.17 -19.96
CA ALA A 211 -3.30 -3.14 -21.00
C ALA A 211 -4.44 -2.15 -20.70
N ASP A 212 -4.07 -0.87 -20.61
CA ASP A 212 -4.92 0.33 -20.71
C ASP A 212 -6.03 0.56 -19.68
N GLU A 213 -6.04 -0.11 -18.52
CA GLU A 213 -6.90 0.39 -17.43
C GLU A 213 -6.31 1.69 -16.84
N PRO A 214 -7.04 2.83 -16.89
CA PRO A 214 -6.54 4.09 -16.40
C PRO A 214 -6.18 3.97 -14.91
N VAL A 215 -5.01 4.48 -14.54
CA VAL A 215 -4.59 4.52 -13.14
C VAL A 215 -5.59 5.36 -12.35
N VAL A 216 -6.46 4.70 -11.58
CA VAL A 216 -7.38 5.41 -10.69
C VAL A 216 -6.55 6.04 -9.55
N PRO A 217 -6.56 7.38 -9.39
CA PRO A 217 -5.80 8.02 -8.33
C PRO A 217 -6.31 7.55 -6.97
N GLU A 218 -5.42 7.13 -6.07
CA GLU A 218 -5.78 6.70 -4.70
C GLU A 218 -6.15 7.89 -3.80
N CYS A 219 -5.74 9.09 -4.19
CA CYS A 219 -6.00 10.32 -3.45
C CYS A 219 -7.01 11.21 -4.18
N LEU A 220 -7.77 11.96 -3.39
CA LEU A 220 -8.53 13.13 -3.83
C LEU A 220 -7.66 14.35 -3.60
N LEU A 221 -7.40 15.10 -4.67
CA LEU A 221 -6.80 16.42 -4.61
C LEU A 221 -7.92 17.44 -4.43
N LYS A 222 -7.79 18.31 -3.42
CA LYS A 222 -8.63 19.50 -3.27
C LYS A 222 -7.73 20.73 -3.30
N MET A 223 -8.09 21.69 -4.15
CA MET A 223 -7.43 22.99 -4.25
C MET A 223 -8.14 23.97 -3.32
N TRP A 224 -7.37 24.89 -2.75
CA TRP A 224 -7.84 25.92 -1.83
C TRP A 224 -7.41 27.30 -2.32
N ASP A 225 -8.30 28.28 -2.22
CA ASP A 225 -7.96 29.66 -2.57
C ASP A 225 -6.92 30.21 -1.58
N ALA A 226 -5.85 30.79 -2.12
CA ALA A 226 -4.72 31.28 -1.35
C ALA A 226 -5.08 32.59 -0.63
N SER A 227 -5.59 32.51 0.60
CA SER A 227 -5.76 33.68 1.47
C SER A 227 -4.65 33.83 2.52
N GLU A 228 -3.86 32.78 2.77
CA GLU A 228 -2.79 32.77 3.78
C GLU A 228 -1.61 31.92 3.29
N GLU A 229 -0.39 32.25 3.72
CA GLU A 229 0.81 31.43 3.49
C GLU A 229 0.52 29.97 3.89
N ALA A 230 0.82 29.03 3.00
CA ALA A 230 0.62 27.62 3.27
C ALA A 230 1.43 27.25 4.53
N PRO A 231 0.77 26.77 5.61
CA PRO A 231 1.49 26.44 6.83
C PRO A 231 2.48 25.30 6.55
N LEU A 232 3.59 25.30 7.27
CA LEU A 232 4.49 24.14 7.28
C LEU A 232 3.71 22.88 7.70
N PRO A 233 4.09 21.70 7.20
CA PRO A 233 3.41 20.44 7.50
C PRO A 233 3.32 20.13 9.00
N PHE A 234 4.24 20.68 9.80
CA PHE A 234 4.30 20.47 11.25
C PHE A 234 4.31 21.81 11.98
N PRO A 235 3.24 22.19 12.70
CA PRO A 235 3.19 23.45 13.42
C PRO A 235 4.17 23.45 14.61
N LYS A 236 4.83 24.60 14.87
CA LYS A 236 5.76 24.77 16.00
C LYS A 236 5.14 24.53 17.38
N LEU A 237 3.81 24.64 17.48
CA LEU A 237 3.05 24.47 18.73
C LEU A 237 3.00 23.00 19.23
N ALA A 238 3.42 22.03 18.43
CA ALA A 238 3.41 20.61 18.80
C ALA A 238 4.45 20.22 19.87
N SER A 239 5.26 21.17 20.37
CA SER A 239 6.41 20.93 21.27
C SER A 239 6.05 20.50 22.70
N MET A 240 4.77 20.51 23.09
CA MET A 240 4.33 20.13 24.45
C MET A 240 4.04 18.63 24.62
N LEU A 241 4.08 17.85 23.55
CA LEU A 241 3.87 16.39 23.57
C LEU A 241 5.18 15.67 23.28
N GLU A 242 5.29 14.42 23.75
CA GLU A 242 6.41 13.55 23.37
C GLU A 242 6.44 13.41 21.84
N PRO A 243 7.57 13.75 21.19
CA PRO A 243 7.64 13.72 19.74
C PRO A 243 7.55 12.30 19.20
N THR A 244 6.86 12.15 18.08
CA THR A 244 6.75 10.89 17.35
C THR A 244 7.09 11.10 15.89
N GLN A 245 7.28 10.03 15.13
CA GLN A 245 7.47 10.10 13.68
C GLN A 245 6.34 10.87 12.95
N ARG A 246 5.12 10.91 13.52
CA ARG A 246 3.97 11.62 12.93
C ARG A 246 3.81 13.06 13.44
N LEU A 247 4.44 13.38 14.57
CA LEU A 247 4.36 14.67 15.22
C LEU A 247 5.76 15.03 15.76
N PRO A 248 6.65 15.51 14.88
CA PRO A 248 8.01 15.91 15.26
C PRO A 248 7.99 17.20 16.10
N SER A 249 9.07 17.42 16.85
CA SER A 249 9.31 18.71 17.51
C SER A 249 10.32 19.53 16.72
N TRP A 250 10.12 20.85 16.72
CA TRP A 250 11.09 21.78 16.17
C TRP A 250 12.14 22.08 17.24
N VAL A 251 13.40 21.73 16.94
CA VAL A 251 14.51 21.88 17.87
C VAL A 251 15.57 22.80 17.25
N PRO A 252 15.97 23.90 17.93
CA PRO A 252 17.02 24.78 17.44
C PRO A 252 18.36 24.05 17.32
N VAL A 253 19.10 24.34 16.24
CA VAL A 253 20.50 23.94 16.12
C VAL A 253 21.35 24.96 16.85
N LYS A 254 22.00 24.53 17.93
CA LYS A 254 22.87 25.36 18.77
C LYS A 254 24.27 25.50 18.18
N ALA A 255 24.81 24.41 17.64
CA ALA A 255 26.12 24.39 16.99
C ALA A 255 26.11 23.43 15.79
N ASN A 256 26.93 23.74 14.79
CA ASN A 256 27.11 22.91 13.61
C ASN A 256 28.53 23.05 13.07
N GLU A 257 29.45 22.25 13.59
CA GLU A 257 30.89 22.37 13.38
C GLU A 257 31.41 21.28 12.44
N GLU A 258 32.33 21.63 11.55
CA GLU A 258 33.04 20.65 10.73
C GLU A 258 34.14 19.99 11.56
N LEU A 259 34.13 18.64 11.61
CA LEU A 259 35.10 17.85 12.36
C LEU A 259 36.32 17.50 11.51
N LEU A 260 36.20 17.50 10.18
CA LEU A 260 37.32 17.21 9.29
C LEU A 260 38.18 18.46 9.08
N ARG A 261 39.50 18.31 9.25
CA ARG A 261 40.46 19.38 8.94
C ARG A 261 40.58 19.67 7.45
N VAL A 262 40.35 18.66 6.61
CA VAL A 262 40.41 18.73 5.15
C VAL A 262 39.13 18.10 4.62
N THR A 263 38.36 18.88 3.87
CA THR A 263 37.04 18.52 3.35
C THR A 263 37.06 18.25 1.85
N ASP A 264 38.00 17.41 1.40
CA ASP A 264 38.09 17.04 -0.02
C ASP A 264 37.08 15.93 -0.34
N GLY A 265 35.87 16.34 -0.76
CA GLY A 265 34.78 15.46 -1.18
C GLY A 265 34.00 14.77 -0.06
N ARG A 266 34.33 15.01 1.21
CA ARG A 266 33.61 14.48 2.38
C ARG A 266 33.52 15.54 3.49
N SER A 267 32.45 15.46 4.28
CA SER A 267 32.20 16.32 5.44
C SER A 267 31.73 15.43 6.59
N THR A 268 32.12 15.75 7.82
CA THR A 268 31.59 15.11 9.03
C THR A 268 31.34 16.20 10.05
N ARG A 269 30.09 16.37 10.48
CA ARG A 269 29.69 17.52 11.30
C ARG A 269 29.27 17.10 12.70
N LEU A 270 29.70 17.87 13.69
CA LEU A 270 29.13 17.86 15.04
C LEU A 270 27.96 18.83 15.08
N VAL A 271 26.77 18.31 15.34
CA VAL A 271 25.55 19.10 15.44
C VAL A 271 25.04 19.03 16.88
N GLU A 272 24.92 20.19 17.52
CA GLU A 272 24.32 20.32 18.84
C GLU A 272 22.89 20.86 18.70
N LEU A 273 21.94 20.20 19.34
CA LEU A 273 20.52 20.55 19.32
C LEU A 273 20.07 20.99 20.72
N ASP A 274 19.37 22.12 20.81
CA ASP A 274 18.87 22.63 22.08
C ASP A 274 17.48 22.08 22.40
N ILE A 275 17.43 21.07 23.27
CA ILE A 275 16.19 20.41 23.69
C ILE A 275 15.59 20.99 24.98
N SER A 276 16.15 22.09 25.52
CA SER A 276 15.79 22.62 26.85
C SER A 276 14.31 22.99 26.98
N ASP A 277 13.69 23.46 25.89
CA ASP A 277 12.28 23.85 25.82
C ASP A 277 11.37 22.72 25.26
N THR A 278 11.84 21.47 25.33
CA THR A 278 11.10 20.30 24.83
C THR A 278 10.93 19.26 25.93
N VAL A 279 9.96 18.36 25.76
CA VAL A 279 9.78 17.20 26.65
C VAL A 279 10.66 16.01 26.28
N ILE A 280 11.60 16.17 25.35
CA ILE A 280 12.46 15.09 24.87
C ILE A 280 13.42 14.67 25.99
N SER A 281 13.49 13.36 26.23
CA SER A 281 14.52 12.74 27.06
C SER A 281 15.24 11.66 26.26
N TYR A 282 16.52 11.42 26.57
CA TYR A 282 17.33 10.40 25.91
C TYR A 282 18.43 9.89 26.83
N GLN A 283 18.98 8.73 26.48
CA GLN A 283 20.16 8.12 27.08
C GLN A 283 21.27 7.94 26.04
N ALA A 284 22.51 7.79 26.51
CA ALA A 284 23.63 7.50 25.64
C ALA A 284 23.40 6.16 24.93
N GLY A 285 23.38 6.18 23.59
CA GLY A 285 23.06 5.01 22.75
C GLY A 285 21.69 5.10 22.06
N ASP A 286 20.84 6.04 22.46
CA ASP A 286 19.58 6.30 21.76
C ASP A 286 19.83 6.92 20.37
N HIS A 287 18.82 6.81 19.51
CA HIS A 287 18.85 7.31 18.14
C HIS A 287 17.93 8.52 17.96
N LEU A 288 18.39 9.50 17.17
CA LEU A 288 17.61 10.67 16.80
C LEU A 288 17.05 10.52 15.38
N GLY A 289 15.72 10.64 15.24
CA GLY A 289 15.06 10.78 13.94
C GLY A 289 15.02 12.25 13.51
N VAL A 290 15.54 12.56 12.32
CA VAL A 290 15.48 13.89 11.71
C VAL A 290 14.62 13.83 10.46
N LEU A 291 13.67 14.75 10.32
CA LEU A 291 12.91 14.93 9.08
C LEU A 291 13.62 15.94 8.18
N PRO A 292 14.22 15.52 7.06
CA PRO A 292 14.92 16.43 6.17
C PRO A 292 13.94 17.18 5.25
N SER A 293 14.41 18.27 4.67
CA SER A 293 13.80 18.92 3.52
C SER A 293 14.68 18.76 2.29
N ASN A 294 14.08 18.55 1.11
CA ASN A 294 14.82 18.61 -0.15
C ASN A 294 15.37 20.02 -0.40
N THR A 295 16.44 20.13 -1.19
CA THR A 295 16.96 21.44 -1.60
C THR A 295 16.08 22.06 -2.69
N ASP A 296 16.10 23.39 -2.78
CA ASP A 296 15.32 24.12 -3.78
C ASP A 296 15.66 23.68 -5.20
N GLU A 297 16.94 23.35 -5.49
CA GLU A 297 17.37 22.90 -6.81
C GLU A 297 16.72 21.58 -7.22
N VAL A 298 16.58 20.65 -6.27
CA VAL A 298 15.93 19.34 -6.51
C VAL A 298 14.43 19.54 -6.72
N VAL A 299 13.78 20.33 -5.85
CA VAL A 299 12.35 20.63 -5.97
C VAL A 299 12.06 21.31 -7.31
N ASP A 300 12.86 22.29 -7.70
CA ASP A 300 12.72 22.99 -8.98
C ASP A 300 12.92 22.07 -10.18
N ALA A 301 13.84 21.10 -10.09
CA ALA A 301 14.04 20.10 -11.14
C ALA A 301 12.80 19.21 -11.32
N TYR A 302 12.16 18.78 -10.23
CA TYR A 302 10.92 18.03 -10.27
C TYR A 302 9.76 18.85 -10.84
N LEU A 303 9.59 20.11 -10.40
CA LEU A 303 8.55 21.00 -10.92
C LEU A 303 8.70 21.21 -12.43
N ARG A 304 9.93 21.43 -12.93
CA ARG A 304 10.21 21.52 -14.37
C ARG A 304 9.90 20.22 -15.12
N ALA A 305 10.34 19.08 -14.60
CA ALA A 305 10.09 17.78 -15.23
C ALA A 305 8.60 17.45 -15.34
N LEU A 306 7.81 17.88 -14.35
CA LEU A 306 6.35 17.72 -14.32
C LEU A 306 5.59 18.84 -15.03
N SER A 307 6.29 19.84 -15.60
CA SER A 307 5.69 21.01 -16.25
C SER A 307 4.73 21.80 -15.35
N VAL A 308 5.03 21.88 -14.05
CA VAL A 308 4.29 22.68 -13.07
C VAL A 308 4.79 24.13 -13.11
N SER A 309 3.87 25.08 -13.30
CA SER A 309 4.22 26.51 -13.34
C SER A 309 4.58 27.05 -11.95
N GLU A 310 5.22 28.23 -11.88
CA GLU A 310 5.51 28.87 -10.60
C GLU A 310 4.23 29.19 -9.82
N GLU A 311 3.16 29.60 -10.51
CA GLU A 311 1.85 29.85 -9.94
C GLU A 311 1.24 28.56 -9.36
N ASP A 312 1.22 27.48 -10.15
CA ASP A 312 0.72 26.17 -9.71
C ASP A 312 1.54 25.59 -8.56
N SER A 313 2.85 25.88 -8.49
CA SER A 313 3.71 25.44 -7.39
C SER A 313 3.30 26.04 -6.03
N ARG A 314 2.70 27.24 -6.05
CA ARG A 314 2.22 27.95 -4.86
C ARG A 314 0.77 27.58 -4.51
N GLN A 315 0.07 26.87 -5.39
CA GLN A 315 -1.30 26.44 -5.16
C GLN A 315 -1.39 25.59 -3.89
N VAL A 316 -2.26 26.00 -2.96
CA VAL A 316 -2.51 25.26 -1.73
C VAL A 316 -3.41 24.07 -2.03
N ILE A 317 -2.97 22.89 -1.59
CA ILE A 317 -3.65 21.62 -1.82
C ILE A 317 -3.85 20.83 -0.52
N SER A 318 -4.83 19.95 -0.55
CA SER A 318 -4.92 18.84 0.39
C SER A 318 -5.10 17.53 -0.37
N LEU A 319 -4.29 16.53 -0.05
CA LEU A 319 -4.43 15.17 -0.56
C LEU A 319 -5.11 14.29 0.49
N GLN A 320 -6.21 13.65 0.10
CA GLN A 320 -6.98 12.75 0.96
C GLN A 320 -7.04 11.35 0.36
N ASN A 321 -6.67 10.33 1.13
CA ASN A 321 -6.82 8.95 0.69
C ASN A 321 -8.31 8.61 0.53
N LYS A 322 -8.72 8.13 -0.65
CA LYS A 322 -10.13 7.82 -0.97
C LYS A 322 -10.74 6.75 -0.07
N ALA A 323 -9.95 5.76 0.33
CA ALA A 323 -10.45 4.62 1.10
C ALA A 323 -10.63 4.94 2.59
N THR A 324 -9.73 5.74 3.16
CA THR A 324 -9.72 6.05 4.60
C THR A 324 -10.28 7.42 4.94
N GLY A 325 -10.37 8.33 3.96
CA GLY A 325 -10.70 9.74 4.16
C GLY A 325 -9.59 10.53 4.89
N LYS A 326 -8.47 9.90 5.25
CA LYS A 326 -7.37 10.54 5.97
C LYS A 326 -6.54 11.41 5.04
N ASN A 327 -6.05 12.53 5.56
CA ASN A 327 -5.10 13.37 4.84
C ASN A 327 -3.75 12.64 4.70
N VAL A 328 -3.09 12.82 3.55
CA VAL A 328 -1.73 12.32 3.29
C VAL A 328 -0.71 13.17 4.06
N PHE A 329 -0.92 14.48 4.09
CA PHE A 329 -0.12 15.42 4.86
C PHE A 329 -0.89 15.90 6.11
N PRO A 330 -0.22 16.31 7.19
CA PRO A 330 -0.89 16.72 8.43
C PRO A 330 -1.72 18.00 8.26
N CYS A 331 -1.38 18.86 7.31
CA CYS A 331 -2.09 20.11 7.01
C CYS A 331 -2.23 20.32 5.50
N ARG A 332 -2.84 21.45 5.12
CA ARG A 332 -2.87 21.92 3.73
C ARG A 332 -1.52 22.55 3.41
N VAL A 333 -0.90 22.13 2.33
CA VAL A 333 0.43 22.57 1.92
C VAL A 333 0.39 23.04 0.47
N SER A 334 1.33 23.88 0.06
CA SER A 334 1.48 24.18 -1.36
C SER A 334 2.03 22.96 -2.11
N VAL A 335 1.87 22.92 -3.44
CA VAL A 335 2.47 21.88 -4.29
C VAL A 335 3.99 21.81 -4.11
N ARG A 336 4.67 22.94 -3.91
CA ARG A 336 6.12 22.99 -3.64
C ARG A 336 6.51 22.39 -2.29
N THR A 337 5.70 22.62 -1.25
CA THR A 337 5.97 22.14 0.12
C THR A 337 5.72 20.64 0.27
N ALA A 338 4.81 20.08 -0.54
CA ALA A 338 4.48 18.65 -0.58
C ALA A 338 5.62 17.80 -1.17
#